data_AF-A0A946B155-F1
#
_entry.id   AF-A0A946B155-F1
#
_cell.length_a   1.000
_cell.length_b   1.000
_cell.length_c   1.000
_cell.angle_alpha   90.00
_cell.angle_beta   90.00
_cell.angle_gamma   90.00
#
_symmetry.space_group_name_H-M   'P 1'
#
loop_
_entity.id
_entity.type
_entity.pdbx_description
1 polymer ?
#
loop_
_entity_poly.entity_id
_entity_poly.type
_entity_poly.pdbx_seq_one_letter_code
_entity_poly.pdbx_strand_id
1 'polypeptide(L)'
;MSEVALRRRYEALGKDGIKQVKASHILVKTEELAKEIIELLGLGGDFVALAKEHSVGPSGPKGGDLGFFGEGQMVPSFSKAAFALEAGEHTKTPVKTQFGFHVIKVMETKQVPPPPFYEAAPKLAEEARTEAMIAALTKLREDATIQRFTPDGSPIELKRVPADQIPADQGKK
;
A
#
# COMPACT_ATOMS: atom_id res chain seq x y z
N MET A 1 -24.88 -8.05 -8.63
CA MET A 1 -23.90 -8.81 -9.45
C MET A 1 -24.39 -10.23 -9.62
N SER A 2 -24.21 -10.85 -10.79
CA SER A 2 -24.58 -12.27 -11.01
C SER A 2 -23.49 -13.21 -10.48
N GLU A 3 -23.85 -14.46 -10.15
CA GLU A 3 -22.88 -15.49 -9.75
C GLU A 3 -21.80 -15.71 -10.82
N VAL A 4 -22.19 -15.68 -12.10
CA VAL A 4 -21.27 -15.77 -13.24
C VAL A 4 -20.21 -14.66 -13.20
N ALA A 5 -20.60 -13.43 -12.85
CA ALA A 5 -19.66 -12.32 -12.74
C ALA A 5 -18.71 -12.48 -11.54
N LEU A 6 -19.19 -13.01 -10.41
CA LEU A 6 -18.36 -13.29 -9.24
C LEU A 6 -17.37 -14.44 -9.51
N ARG A 7 -17.78 -15.48 -10.22
CA ARG A 7 -16.90 -16.57 -10.64
C ARG A 7 -15.79 -16.08 -11.56
N ARG A 8 -16.09 -15.22 -12.53
CA ARG A 8 -15.06 -14.59 -13.36
C ARG A 8 -14.07 -13.75 -12.56
N ARG A 9 -14.55 -12.96 -11.58
CA ARG A 9 -13.68 -12.21 -10.67
C ARG A 9 -12.78 -13.12 -9.85
N TYR A 10 -13.32 -14.24 -9.36
CA TYR A 10 -12.58 -15.24 -8.62
C TYR A 10 -11.50 -15.93 -9.48
N GLU A 11 -11.84 -16.31 -10.71
CA GLU A 11 -10.90 -16.89 -11.68
C GLU A 11 -9.76 -15.92 -12.01
N ALA A 12 -10.05 -14.62 -12.07
CA ALA A 12 -9.06 -13.57 -12.30
C ALA A 12 -8.05 -13.40 -11.15
N LEU A 13 -8.31 -13.95 -9.95
CA LEU A 13 -7.32 -13.99 -8.88
C LEU A 13 -6.13 -14.91 -9.20
N GLY A 14 -6.26 -15.77 -10.22
CA GLY A 14 -5.23 -16.73 -10.63
C GLY A 14 -5.16 -17.94 -9.70
N LYS A 15 -4.82 -19.10 -10.28
CA LYS A 15 -4.64 -20.35 -9.52
C LYS A 15 -3.38 -20.34 -8.67
N ASP A 16 -2.38 -19.58 -9.14
CA ASP A 16 -1.10 -19.43 -8.46
C ASP A 16 -1.24 -18.62 -7.18
N GLY A 17 -2.39 -17.98 -6.92
CA GLY A 17 -2.63 -17.25 -5.68
C GLY A 17 -1.77 -16.00 -5.52
N ILE A 18 -1.88 -15.39 -4.34
CA ILE A 18 -1.28 -14.09 -4.04
C ILE A 18 0.11 -14.34 -3.45
N LYS A 19 1.14 -13.76 -4.08
CA LYS A 19 2.49 -13.70 -3.50
C LYS A 19 2.44 -12.85 -2.23
N GLN A 20 2.90 -13.42 -1.12
CA GLN A 20 3.11 -12.71 0.13
C GLN A 20 4.59 -12.69 0.47
N VAL A 21 5.06 -11.57 1.01
CA VAL A 21 6.43 -11.42 1.51
C VAL A 21 6.37 -11.12 3.01
N LYS A 22 7.23 -11.78 3.78
CA LYS A 22 7.51 -11.43 5.17
C LYS A 22 8.71 -10.51 5.18
N ALA A 23 8.54 -9.28 5.65
CA ALA A 23 9.64 -8.33 5.68
C ALA A 23 9.72 -7.57 7.00
N SER A 24 10.92 -7.08 7.29
CA SER A 24 11.18 -6.10 8.32
C SER A 24 11.65 -4.79 7.68
N HIS A 25 11.41 -3.66 8.34
CA HIS A 25 11.92 -2.38 7.87
C HIS A 25 12.54 -1.51 8.97
N ILE A 26 13.41 -0.59 8.55
CA ILE A 26 13.94 0.49 9.37
C ILE A 26 13.50 1.80 8.72
N LEU A 27 12.57 2.49 9.36
CA LEU A 27 12.15 3.83 8.96
C LEU A 27 13.02 4.89 9.64
N VAL A 28 13.61 5.78 8.87
CA VAL A 28 14.39 6.94 9.35
C VAL A 28 13.96 8.23 8.64
N LYS A 29 14.29 9.38 9.23
CA LYS A 29 13.89 10.70 8.70
C LYS A 29 14.77 11.19 7.55
N THR A 30 16.04 10.79 7.53
CA THR A 30 17.05 11.31 6.61
C THR A 30 17.58 10.22 5.69
N GLU A 31 18.02 10.59 4.49
CA GLU A 31 18.54 9.64 3.50
C GLU A 31 19.94 9.15 3.92
N GLU A 32 20.71 10.04 4.54
CA GLU A 32 22.07 9.81 5.00
C GLU A 32 22.10 8.68 6.03
N LEU A 33 21.22 8.75 7.03
CA LEU A 33 21.12 7.70 8.06
C LEU A 33 20.67 6.36 7.45
N ALA A 34 19.80 6.39 6.44
CA ALA A 34 19.40 5.16 5.76
C ALA A 34 20.58 4.52 4.99
N LYS A 35 21.44 5.35 4.37
CA LYS A 35 22.66 4.87 3.69
C LYS A 35 23.66 4.29 4.69
N GLU A 36 23.90 4.97 5.80
CA GLU A 36 24.77 4.47 6.88
C GLU A 36 24.29 3.10 7.41
N ILE A 37 22.98 2.94 7.61
CA ILE A 37 22.40 1.66 8.03
C ILE A 37 22.64 0.56 6.97
N ILE A 38 22.50 0.88 5.68
CA ILE A 38 22.76 -0.07 4.59
C ILE A 38 24.24 -0.49 4.57
N GLU A 39 25.15 0.46 4.80
CA GLU A 39 26.58 0.16 4.90
C GLU A 39 26.89 -0.76 6.09
N LEU A 40 26.33 -0.46 7.27
CA LEU A 40 26.46 -1.31 8.46
C LEU A 40 25.92 -2.73 8.22
N LEU A 41 24.79 -2.86 7.53
CA LEU A 41 24.24 -4.16 7.14
C LEU A 41 25.15 -4.90 6.14
N GLY A 42 25.81 -4.17 5.24
CA GLY A 42 26.81 -4.71 4.32
C GLY A 42 28.05 -5.27 5.03
N LEU A 43 28.37 -4.73 6.21
CA LEU A 43 29.46 -5.19 7.08
C LEU A 43 29.05 -6.32 8.04
N GLY A 44 27.81 -6.83 7.94
CA GLY A 44 27.30 -7.91 8.79
C GLY A 44 26.57 -7.44 10.04
N GLY A 45 26.15 -6.18 10.10
CA GLY A 45 25.34 -5.65 11.20
C GLY A 45 24.00 -6.40 11.38
N ASP A 46 23.53 -6.44 12.63
CA ASP A 46 22.24 -7.07 12.95
C ASP A 46 21.07 -6.12 12.64
N PHE A 47 20.18 -6.56 11.74
CA PHE A 47 19.05 -5.75 11.31
C PHE A 47 18.08 -5.43 12.45
N VAL A 48 17.85 -6.38 13.37
CA VAL A 48 16.89 -6.21 14.47
C VAL A 48 17.41 -5.18 15.48
N ALA A 49 18.70 -5.19 15.77
CA ALA A 49 19.37 -4.21 16.62
C ALA A 49 19.29 -2.81 15.99
N LEU A 50 19.70 -2.67 14.73
CA LEU A 50 19.63 -1.39 14.01
C LEU A 50 18.20 -0.85 13.91
N ALA A 51 17.22 -1.73 13.73
CA ALA A 51 15.81 -1.35 13.73
C ALA A 51 15.33 -0.82 15.08
N LYS A 52 15.73 -1.47 16.19
CA LYS A 52 15.39 -1.04 17.54
C LYS A 52 16.06 0.27 17.92
N GLU A 53 17.27 0.51 17.42
CA GLU A 53 18.08 1.68 17.73
C GLU A 53 17.66 2.91 16.92
N HIS A 54 17.51 2.75 15.59
CA HIS A 54 17.36 3.89 14.69
C HIS A 54 15.95 4.08 14.14
N SER A 55 15.08 3.05 14.18
CA SER A 55 13.79 3.19 13.52
C SER A 55 12.83 4.10 14.30
N VAL A 56 12.26 5.08 13.59
CA VAL A 56 11.20 5.95 14.10
C VAL A 56 9.79 5.41 13.82
N GLY A 57 9.68 4.20 13.24
CA GLY A 57 8.42 3.55 12.91
C GLY A 57 7.84 2.75 14.08
N PRO A 58 6.53 2.45 14.07
CA PRO A 58 5.86 1.71 15.15
C PRO A 58 6.35 0.25 15.28
N SER A 59 6.97 -0.30 14.23
CA SER A 59 7.58 -1.64 14.22
C SER A 59 8.99 -1.66 14.82
N GLY A 60 9.64 -0.50 14.99
CA GLY A 60 11.02 -0.37 15.49
C GLY A 60 11.31 -1.16 16.77
N PRO A 61 10.49 -1.03 17.84
CA PRO A 61 10.68 -1.80 19.08
C PRO A 61 10.65 -3.32 18.90
N LYS A 62 9.98 -3.81 17.84
CA LYS A 62 9.90 -5.23 17.47
C LYS A 62 10.93 -5.63 16.42
N GLY A 63 12.01 -4.86 16.23
CA GLY A 63 13.02 -5.15 15.22
C GLY A 63 12.56 -4.86 13.79
N GLY A 64 11.56 -3.98 13.63
CA GLY A 64 11.06 -3.60 12.32
C GLY A 64 10.11 -4.61 11.68
N ASP A 65 9.72 -5.69 12.37
CA ASP A 65 8.88 -6.76 11.81
C ASP A 65 7.48 -6.26 11.40
N LEU A 66 7.10 -6.54 10.16
CA LEU A 66 5.79 -6.23 9.57
C LEU A 66 4.92 -7.48 9.37
N GLY A 67 5.47 -8.68 9.58
CA GLY A 67 4.80 -9.93 9.23
C GLY A 67 4.65 -10.13 7.72
N PHE A 68 3.72 -11.00 7.33
CA PHE A 68 3.40 -11.26 5.93
C PHE A 68 2.44 -10.21 5.38
N PHE A 69 2.75 -9.70 4.19
CA PHE A 69 1.86 -8.84 3.43
C PHE A 69 1.86 -9.21 1.95
N GLY A 70 0.72 -9.00 1.30
CA GLY A 70 0.52 -9.13 -0.13
C GLY A 70 0.81 -7.83 -0.88
N GLU A 71 0.88 -7.93 -2.20
CA GLU A 71 1.09 -6.77 -3.07
C GLU A 71 -0.08 -5.77 -2.92
N GLY A 72 0.25 -4.48 -2.84
CA GLY A 72 -0.75 -3.40 -2.67
C GLY A 72 -1.21 -3.15 -1.23
N GLN A 73 -0.81 -3.96 -0.24
CA GLN A 73 -1.13 -3.71 1.17
C GLN A 73 -0.23 -2.63 1.82
N MET A 74 0.94 -2.36 1.23
CA MET A 74 1.86 -1.30 1.64
C MET A 74 1.91 -0.21 0.56
N VAL A 75 2.42 0.98 0.94
CA VAL A 75 2.58 2.10 -0.02
C VAL A 75 3.35 1.67 -1.27
N PRO A 76 3.02 2.19 -2.47
CA PRO A 76 3.49 1.61 -3.73
C PRO A 76 5.02 1.48 -3.85
N SER A 77 5.79 2.49 -3.42
CA SER A 77 7.25 2.44 -3.48
C SER A 77 7.84 1.39 -2.53
N PHE A 78 7.23 1.20 -1.36
CA PHE A 78 7.63 0.16 -0.41
C PHE A 78 7.31 -1.24 -0.95
N SER A 79 6.07 -1.46 -1.40
CA SER A 79 5.64 -2.74 -1.98
C SER A 79 6.56 -3.13 -3.14
N LYS A 80 6.82 -2.21 -4.08
CA LYS A 80 7.70 -2.47 -5.23
C LYS A 80 9.11 -2.90 -4.80
N ALA A 81 9.70 -2.22 -3.83
CA ALA A 81 11.04 -2.55 -3.36
C ALA A 81 11.06 -3.91 -2.61
N ALA A 82 10.09 -4.16 -1.73
CA ALA A 82 10.02 -5.41 -0.98
C ALA A 82 9.81 -6.63 -1.90
N PHE A 83 8.93 -6.53 -2.89
CA PHE A 83 8.61 -7.63 -3.80
C PHE A 83 9.70 -7.92 -4.85
N ALA A 84 10.62 -6.97 -5.05
CA ALA A 84 11.79 -7.11 -5.92
C ALA A 84 12.98 -7.80 -5.25
N LEU A 85 12.97 -7.95 -3.92
CA LEU A 85 14.04 -8.60 -3.16
C LEU A 85 13.81 -10.10 -3.03
N GLU A 86 14.92 -10.85 -2.97
CA GLU A 86 14.89 -12.27 -2.60
C GLU A 86 14.85 -12.45 -1.07
N ALA A 87 14.46 -13.65 -0.62
CA ALA A 87 14.47 -13.97 0.80
C ALA A 87 15.88 -13.92 1.38
N GLY A 88 16.06 -13.21 2.49
CA GLY A 88 17.35 -12.93 3.13
C GLY A 88 17.99 -11.60 2.70
N GLU A 89 17.53 -11.01 1.59
CA GLU A 89 18.10 -9.76 1.07
C GLU A 89 17.52 -8.51 1.74
N HIS A 90 18.30 -7.44 1.66
CA HIS A 90 17.87 -6.11 2.04
C HIS A 90 18.12 -5.11 0.91
N THR A 91 17.37 -4.00 0.92
CA THR A 91 17.50 -2.91 -0.04
C THR A 91 18.90 -2.33 -0.02
N LYS A 92 19.53 -2.21 -1.19
CA LYS A 92 20.85 -1.58 -1.36
C LYS A 92 20.81 -0.06 -1.48
N THR A 93 19.61 0.50 -1.63
CA THR A 93 19.37 1.94 -1.66
C THR A 93 18.18 2.29 -0.76
N PRO A 94 18.17 3.47 -0.12
CA PRO A 94 17.04 3.92 0.68
C PRO A 94 15.76 4.02 -0.14
N VAL A 95 14.66 3.48 0.39
CA VAL A 95 13.35 3.56 -0.25
C VAL A 95 12.58 4.77 0.31
N LYS A 96 12.40 5.81 -0.52
CA LYS A 96 11.67 7.01 -0.13
C LYS A 96 10.16 6.79 -0.18
N THR A 97 9.49 7.26 0.87
CA THR A 97 8.02 7.31 0.98
C THR A 97 7.60 8.63 1.60
N GLN A 98 6.30 8.88 1.72
CA GLN A 98 5.77 10.03 2.46
C GLN A 98 6.13 10.04 3.96
N PHE A 99 6.56 8.90 4.51
CA PHE A 99 6.92 8.76 5.92
C PHE A 99 8.41 8.99 6.21
N GLY A 100 9.23 9.14 5.16
CA GLY A 100 10.69 9.19 5.26
C GLY A 100 11.35 8.10 4.41
N PHE A 101 12.51 7.63 4.87
CA PHE A 101 13.34 6.66 4.16
C PHE A 101 13.30 5.30 4.85
N HIS A 102 13.15 4.25 4.06
CA HIS A 102 13.02 2.89 4.52
C HIS A 102 14.21 2.06 4.06
N VAL A 103 14.77 1.26 4.96
CA VAL A 103 15.62 0.12 4.63
C VAL A 103 14.79 -1.13 4.85
N ILE A 104 14.63 -1.97 3.83
CA ILE A 104 13.71 -3.12 3.87
C ILE A 104 14.54 -4.40 3.80
N LYS A 105 14.22 -5.40 4.62
CA LYS A 105 14.77 -6.74 4.56
C LYS A 105 13.66 -7.77 4.41
N VAL A 106 13.73 -8.59 3.37
CA VAL A 106 12.79 -9.70 3.17
C VAL A 106 13.34 -10.93 3.87
N MET A 107 12.50 -11.58 4.67
CA MET A 107 12.85 -12.79 5.42
C MET A 107 12.35 -14.04 4.71
N GLU A 108 11.14 -13.98 4.15
CA GLU A 108 10.49 -15.13 3.54
C GLU A 108 9.56 -14.65 2.42
N THR A 109 9.39 -15.46 1.39
CA THR A 109 8.35 -15.26 0.37
C THR A 109 7.54 -16.54 0.25
N LYS A 110 6.22 -16.41 0.12
CA LYS A 110 5.33 -17.55 -0.04
C LYS A 110 4.22 -17.24 -1.04
N GLN A 111 3.76 -18.28 -1.69
CA GLN A 111 2.60 -18.24 -2.57
C GLN A 111 1.39 -18.74 -1.79
N VAL A 112 0.36 -17.90 -1.63
CA VAL A 112 -0.87 -18.28 -0.90
C VAL A 112 -2.00 -18.46 -1.91
N PRO A 113 -2.55 -19.68 -2.08
CA PRO A 113 -3.66 -19.89 -2.99
C PRO A 113 -4.87 -19.05 -2.57
N PRO A 114 -5.72 -18.64 -3.53
CA PRO A 114 -6.94 -17.93 -3.17
C PRO A 114 -7.80 -18.83 -2.27
N PRO A 115 -8.50 -18.26 -1.28
CA PRO A 115 -9.45 -19.03 -0.48
C PRO A 115 -10.54 -19.61 -1.39
N PRO A 116 -11.18 -20.75 -1.05
CA PRO A 116 -12.23 -21.33 -1.88
C PRO A 116 -13.30 -20.31 -2.26
N PHE A 117 -13.92 -20.50 -3.43
CA PHE A 117 -14.92 -19.56 -3.97
C PHE A 117 -16.02 -19.20 -2.95
N TYR A 118 -16.52 -20.16 -2.17
CA TYR A 118 -17.57 -19.91 -1.18
C TYR A 118 -17.13 -18.94 -0.06
N GLU A 119 -15.84 -18.88 0.27
CA GLU A 119 -15.27 -17.95 1.23
C GLU A 119 -14.93 -16.59 0.59
N ALA A 120 -14.50 -16.61 -0.67
CA ALA A 120 -14.15 -15.40 -1.42
C ALA A 120 -15.38 -14.61 -1.90
N ALA A 121 -16.48 -15.31 -2.22
CA ALA A 121 -17.65 -14.74 -2.88
C ALA A 121 -18.30 -13.57 -2.13
N PRO A 122 -18.48 -13.58 -0.79
CA PRO A 122 -19.06 -12.47 -0.06
C PRO A 122 -18.22 -11.19 -0.20
N LYS A 123 -16.89 -11.31 -0.07
CA LYS A 123 -15.97 -10.18 -0.20
C LYS A 123 -15.96 -9.62 -1.62
N LEU A 124 -15.88 -10.50 -2.63
CA LEU A 124 -15.93 -10.11 -4.04
C LEU A 124 -17.24 -9.42 -4.41
N ALA A 125 -18.35 -9.82 -3.79
CA ALA A 125 -19.65 -9.18 -4.00
C ALA A 125 -19.70 -7.76 -3.41
N GLU A 126 -19.18 -7.56 -2.19
CA GLU A 126 -19.11 -6.23 -1.57
C GLU A 126 -18.16 -5.28 -2.32
N GLU A 127 -17.01 -5.77 -2.76
CA GLU A 127 -16.07 -4.99 -3.59
C GLU A 127 -16.74 -4.58 -4.91
N ALA A 128 -17.37 -5.53 -5.61
CA ALA A 128 -18.08 -5.25 -6.85
C ALA A 128 -19.24 -4.27 -6.67
N ARG A 129 -19.96 -4.35 -5.54
CA ARG A 129 -21.02 -3.40 -5.19
C ARG A 129 -20.47 -2.01 -4.94
N THR A 130 -19.35 -1.91 -4.22
CA THR A 130 -18.68 -0.64 -3.93
C THR A 130 -18.18 0.01 -5.22
N GLU A 131 -17.54 -0.75 -6.10
CA GLU A 131 -17.11 -0.28 -7.42
C GLU A 131 -18.30 0.20 -8.26
N ALA A 132 -19.39 -0.58 -8.31
CA ALA A 132 -20.59 -0.19 -9.05
C ALA A 132 -21.23 1.09 -8.50
N MET A 133 -21.25 1.26 -7.18
CA MET A 133 -21.72 2.48 -6.52
C MET A 133 -20.84 3.68 -6.90
N ILE A 134 -19.52 3.55 -6.78
CA ILE A 134 -18.57 4.61 -7.16
C ILE A 134 -18.73 4.97 -8.64
N ALA A 135 -18.82 3.98 -9.52
CA ALA A 135 -19.02 4.21 -10.95
C ALA A 135 -20.34 4.95 -11.24
N ALA A 136 -21.43 4.57 -10.56
CA ALA A 136 -22.71 5.26 -10.68
C ALA A 136 -22.65 6.71 -10.19
N LEU A 137 -22.01 6.96 -9.04
CA LEU A 137 -21.82 8.31 -8.50
C LEU A 137 -20.95 9.17 -9.41
N THR A 138 -19.87 8.62 -9.96
CA THR A 138 -19.00 9.32 -10.92
C THR A 138 -19.79 9.73 -12.16
N LYS A 139 -20.56 8.80 -12.74
CA LYS A 139 -21.40 9.11 -13.91
C LYS A 139 -22.46 10.17 -13.61
N LEU A 140 -23.19 10.04 -12.51
CA LEU A 140 -24.20 11.03 -12.09
C LEU A 140 -23.57 12.42 -11.89
N ARG A 141 -22.34 12.47 -11.34
CA ARG A 141 -21.59 13.71 -11.16
C ARG A 141 -21.16 14.34 -12.50
N GLU A 142 -20.74 13.53 -13.46
CA GLU A 142 -20.34 13.98 -14.80
C GLU A 142 -21.52 14.56 -15.59
N ASP A 143 -22.69 13.95 -15.44
CA ASP A 143 -23.93 14.36 -16.11
C ASP A 143 -24.63 15.56 -15.42
N ALA A 144 -24.21 15.95 -14.21
CA ALA A 144 -24.83 17.00 -13.42
C ALA A 144 -24.09 18.35 -13.50
N THR A 145 -24.84 19.44 -13.63
CA THR A 145 -24.32 20.81 -13.42
C THR A 145 -24.21 21.09 -11.93
N ILE A 146 -22.99 21.06 -11.39
CA ILE A 146 -22.73 21.32 -9.96
C ILE A 146 -22.24 22.75 -9.79
N GLN A 147 -23.04 23.57 -9.09
CA GLN A 147 -22.63 24.89 -8.59
C GLN A 147 -22.35 24.78 -7.10
N ARG A 148 -21.27 25.42 -6.64
CA ARG A 148 -20.96 25.55 -5.21
C ARG A 148 -20.96 27.01 -4.84
N PHE A 149 -21.38 27.31 -3.62
CA PHE A 149 -21.38 28.66 -3.07
C PHE A 149 -20.62 28.65 -1.75
N THR A 150 -20.00 29.77 -1.41
CA THR A 150 -19.45 30.01 -0.08
C THR A 150 -20.59 30.28 0.92
N PRO A 151 -20.33 30.26 2.25
CA PRO A 151 -21.34 30.56 3.26
C PRO A 151 -21.99 31.96 3.13
N ASP A 152 -21.29 32.91 2.51
CA ASP A 152 -21.79 34.26 2.18
C ASP A 152 -22.58 34.32 0.85
N GLY A 153 -22.76 33.18 0.17
CA GLY A 153 -23.57 33.07 -1.06
C GLY A 153 -22.81 33.40 -2.35
N SER A 154 -21.50 33.64 -2.29
CA SER A 154 -20.67 33.89 -3.48
C SER A 154 -20.38 32.58 -4.23
N PRO A 155 -20.50 32.54 -5.57
CA PRO A 155 -20.20 31.33 -6.34
C PRO A 155 -18.73 30.92 -6.21
N ILE A 156 -18.49 29.63 -6.00
CA ILE A 156 -17.16 29.01 -6.07
C ILE A 156 -16.98 28.49 -7.49
N GLU A 157 -16.11 29.11 -8.28
CA GLU A 157 -15.69 28.58 -9.58
C GLU A 157 -14.94 27.25 -9.39
N LEU A 158 -15.63 26.14 -9.64
CA LEU A 158 -15.01 24.84 -9.71
C LEU A 158 -14.24 24.72 -11.04
N LYS A 159 -12.97 25.09 -11.06
CA LYS A 159 -12.07 24.57 -12.10
C LYS A 159 -12.05 23.06 -11.98
N ARG A 160 -12.38 22.32 -13.04
CA ARG A 160 -12.25 20.86 -13.08
C ARG A 160 -10.80 20.53 -12.77
N VAL A 161 -10.54 20.03 -11.57
CA VAL A 161 -9.22 19.50 -11.19
C VAL A 161 -9.18 18.04 -11.68
N PRO A 162 -8.26 17.68 -12.58
CA PRO A 162 -8.04 16.31 -13.00
C PRO A 162 -7.86 15.36 -11.80
N ALA A 163 -8.34 14.11 -11.90
CA ALA A 163 -8.37 13.17 -10.78
C ALA A 163 -6.98 12.87 -10.17
N ASP A 164 -5.92 13.02 -10.95
CA ASP A 164 -4.50 12.94 -10.60
C ASP A 164 -3.99 14.12 -9.75
N GLN A 165 -4.78 15.19 -9.62
CA GLN A 165 -4.43 16.41 -8.88
C GLN A 165 -5.29 16.62 -7.62
N ILE A 166 -6.13 15.66 -7.24
CA ILE A 166 -6.88 15.69 -5.99
C ILE A 166 -5.94 15.20 -4.88
N PRO A 167 -5.49 16.06 -3.94
CA PRO A 167 -4.64 15.61 -2.85
C PRO A 167 -5.42 14.59 -2.01
N ALA A 168 -4.77 13.49 -1.63
CA ALA A 168 -5.34 12.57 -0.65
C ALA A 168 -5.71 13.36 0.61
N ASP A 169 -6.98 13.29 1.00
CA ASP A 169 -7.54 13.98 2.16
C ASP A 169 -6.74 13.64 3.41
N GLN A 170 -5.87 14.56 3.82
CA GLN A 170 -5.19 14.48 5.11
C GLN A 170 -6.20 14.91 6.16
N GLY A 171 -6.95 13.92 6.66
CA GLY A 171 -7.85 14.10 7.79
C GLY A 171 -7.15 14.75 8.98
N LYS A 172 -7.31 16.07 9.10
CA LYS A 172 -6.98 16.80 10.32
C LYS A 172 -8.12 16.56 11.32
N LYS A 173 -7.79 15.85 12.39
CA LYS A 173 -8.48 16.03 13.68
C LYS A 173 -8.07 17.38 14.28
#